data_AF-A0A838SI32-F1
#
_entry.id   AF-A0A838SI32-F1
#
_cell.length_a   1.000
_cell.length_b   1.000
_cell.length_c   1.000
_cell.angle_alpha   90.00
_cell.angle_beta   90.00
_cell.angle_gamma   90.00
#
_symmetry.space_group_name_H-M   'P 1'
#
loop_
_entity.id
_entity.type
_entity.pdbx_description
1 polymer ?
#
loop_
_entity_poly.entity_id
_entity_poly.type
_entity_poly.pdbx_seq_one_letter_code
_entity_poly.pdbx_strand_id
1 'polypeptide(L)'
;MAADTGNWLQGRHVLISTESVVQPHVEIGSFRALVSQAQVEGAPAFEIEKPFSWEKERQICNYYRWSTYYPIDERELSVFPGKLTSVNGLKDFSLQATDGEIGKIINYIIDDANWSVRYLVVDTSKWLAGKKVLISPMWHKSINWQDRMIVVDLNQDQIEKSPEYDASAPMERVYEINLYKHYGKPHYW
;
A
#
# COMPACT_ATOMS: atom_id res chain seq x y z
N MET A 1 -7.88 -3.10 -5.76
CA MET A 1 -8.01 -4.08 -4.66
C MET A 1 -8.04 -5.49 -5.22
N ALA A 2 -7.24 -6.42 -4.69
CA ALA A 2 -7.33 -7.83 -5.05
C ALA A 2 -8.35 -8.54 -4.15
N ALA A 3 -9.19 -9.40 -4.71
CA ALA A 3 -10.20 -10.16 -3.99
C ALA A 3 -10.15 -11.64 -4.40
N ASP A 4 -10.22 -12.53 -3.41
CA ASP A 4 -10.44 -13.96 -3.60
C ASP A 4 -11.91 -14.20 -3.94
N THR A 5 -12.19 -14.93 -5.01
CA THR A 5 -13.56 -15.27 -5.42
C THR A 5 -14.14 -16.46 -4.66
N GLY A 6 -13.44 -16.97 -3.63
CA GLY A 6 -13.92 -17.97 -2.70
C GLY A 6 -14.43 -19.23 -3.38
N ASN A 7 -15.58 -19.72 -2.90
CA ASN A 7 -16.11 -21.02 -3.33
C ASN A 7 -16.88 -20.99 -4.65
N TRP A 8 -17.25 -19.81 -5.17
CA TRP A 8 -18.07 -19.71 -6.39
C TRP A 8 -17.23 -19.67 -7.67
N LEU A 9 -15.98 -19.24 -7.57
CA LEU A 9 -14.98 -19.35 -8.64
C LEU A 9 -13.63 -19.75 -8.01
N GLN A 10 -13.48 -21.05 -7.73
CA GLN A 10 -12.46 -21.56 -6.83
C GLN A 10 -11.03 -21.25 -7.27
N GLY A 11 -10.22 -20.75 -6.34
CA GLY A 11 -8.78 -20.51 -6.54
C GLY A 11 -8.45 -19.30 -7.43
N ARG A 12 -9.44 -18.46 -7.74
CA ARG A 12 -9.25 -17.29 -8.60
C ARG A 12 -9.19 -16.00 -7.78
N HIS A 13 -8.26 -15.14 -8.18
CA HIS A 13 -8.15 -13.79 -7.68
C HIS A 13 -8.57 -12.81 -8.77
N VAL A 14 -9.26 -11.75 -8.39
CA VAL A 14 -9.62 -10.65 -9.29
C VAL A 14 -9.16 -9.32 -8.73
N LEU A 15 -8.78 -8.41 -9.62
CA LEU A 15 -8.49 -7.03 -9.27
C LEU A 15 -9.75 -6.23 -9.57
N ILE A 16 -10.20 -5.44 -8.60
CA ILE A 16 -11.35 -4.54 -8.68
C ILE A 16 -10.89 -3.13 -8.30
N SER A 17 -11.30 -2.10 -9.04
CA SER A 17 -11.00 -0.71 -8.73
C SER A 17 -11.65 -0.32 -7.41
N THR A 18 -10.96 0.49 -6.62
CA THR A 18 -11.51 1.05 -5.38
C THR A 18 -12.68 1.98 -5.67
N GLU A 19 -12.77 2.58 -6.86
CA GLU A 19 -13.93 3.36 -7.31
C GLU A 19 -15.20 2.51 -7.46
N SER A 20 -15.03 1.20 -7.68
CA SER A 20 -16.15 0.27 -7.76
C SER A 20 -16.57 -0.24 -6.37
N VAL A 21 -15.86 0.11 -5.29
CA VAL A 21 -16.17 -0.30 -3.93
C VAL A 21 -17.02 0.78 -3.27
N VAL A 22 -18.21 0.39 -2.82
CA VAL A 22 -19.10 1.27 -2.03
C VAL A 22 -18.71 1.19 -0.54
N GLN A 23 -19.20 2.13 0.27
CA GLN A 23 -18.87 2.26 1.69
C GLN A 23 -18.85 0.91 2.43
N PRO A 24 -17.78 0.60 3.19
CA PRO A 24 -17.61 -0.70 3.82
C PRO A 24 -18.61 -0.91 4.97
N HIS A 25 -19.17 -2.12 5.05
CA HIS A 25 -19.86 -2.61 6.24
C HIS A 25 -18.84 -3.26 7.16
N VAL A 26 -18.15 -2.42 7.94
CA VAL A 26 -17.00 -2.81 8.78
C VAL A 26 -17.35 -3.92 9.78
N GLU A 27 -18.53 -3.86 10.41
CA GLU A 27 -18.96 -4.82 11.44
C GLU A 27 -19.06 -6.27 10.95
N ILE A 28 -19.41 -6.47 9.67
CA ILE A 28 -19.55 -7.79 9.05
C ILE A 28 -18.40 -8.11 8.09
N GLY A 29 -17.37 -7.26 8.06
CA GLY A 29 -16.19 -7.46 7.21
C GLY A 29 -16.52 -7.54 5.72
N SER A 30 -17.53 -6.80 5.25
CA SER A 30 -17.98 -6.85 3.85
C SER A 30 -18.07 -5.46 3.23
N PHE A 31 -17.93 -5.41 1.92
CA PHE A 31 -18.15 -4.21 1.12
C PHE A 31 -18.91 -4.59 -0.15
N ARG A 32 -19.75 -3.67 -0.62
CA ARG A 32 -20.45 -3.87 -1.89
C ARG A 32 -19.53 -3.43 -3.02
N ALA A 33 -19.41 -4.26 -4.06
CA ALA A 33 -18.71 -3.89 -5.28
C ALA A 33 -19.72 -3.67 -6.42
N LEU A 34 -19.55 -2.61 -7.19
CA LEU A 34 -20.32 -2.26 -8.40
C LEU A 34 -19.78 -3.02 -9.62
N VAL A 35 -19.56 -4.32 -9.49
CA VAL A 35 -19.13 -5.24 -10.55
C VAL A 35 -19.96 -6.51 -10.46
N SER A 36 -20.41 -7.02 -11.60
CA SER A 36 -21.22 -8.24 -11.66
C SER A 36 -20.37 -9.51 -11.59
N GLN A 37 -20.98 -10.64 -11.21
CA GLN A 37 -20.30 -11.95 -11.23
C GLN A 37 -19.79 -12.31 -12.64
N ALA A 38 -20.58 -12.04 -13.69
CA ALA A 38 -20.15 -12.27 -15.07
C ALA A 38 -18.91 -11.43 -15.45
N GLN A 39 -18.80 -10.19 -14.97
CA GLN A 39 -17.60 -9.37 -15.18
C GLN A 39 -16.38 -9.95 -14.43
N VAL A 40 -16.58 -10.47 -13.23
CA VAL A 40 -15.52 -11.12 -12.43
C VAL A 40 -15.05 -12.43 -13.08
N GLU A 41 -15.96 -13.24 -13.62
CA GLU A 41 -15.65 -14.48 -14.34
C GLU A 41 -14.85 -14.27 -15.63
N GLY A 42 -15.09 -13.15 -16.33
CA GLY A 42 -14.34 -12.79 -17.54
C GLY A 42 -13.01 -12.06 -17.29
N ALA A 43 -12.71 -11.68 -16.03
CA ALA A 43 -11.58 -10.80 -15.72
C ALA A 43 -10.21 -11.45 -15.99
N PRO A 44 -9.20 -10.72 -16.49
CA PRO A 44 -7.86 -11.26 -16.67
C PRO A 44 -7.27 -11.84 -15.36
N ALA A 45 -6.73 -13.05 -15.41
CA ALA A 45 -6.04 -13.66 -14.27
C ALA A 45 -4.66 -13.02 -14.04
N PHE A 46 -4.19 -13.03 -12.78
CA PHE A 46 -2.87 -12.55 -12.37
C PHE A 46 -2.36 -13.33 -11.15
N GLU A 47 -1.05 -13.23 -10.91
CA GLU A 47 -0.39 -13.79 -9.72
C GLU A 47 -0.26 -12.68 -8.66
N ILE A 48 -0.97 -12.82 -7.54
CA ILE A 48 -1.05 -11.78 -6.50
C ILE A 48 0.29 -11.50 -5.79
N GLU A 49 1.18 -12.49 -5.76
CA GLU A 49 2.49 -12.43 -5.09
C GLU A 49 3.58 -11.75 -5.93
N LYS A 50 3.31 -11.50 -7.23
CA LYS A 50 4.24 -10.82 -8.11
C LYS A 50 3.76 -9.40 -8.37
N PRO A 51 4.66 -8.42 -8.47
CA PRO A 51 4.28 -7.12 -8.98
C PRO A 51 3.65 -7.22 -10.37
N PHE A 52 2.68 -6.37 -10.65
CA PHE A 52 1.98 -6.36 -11.93
C PHE A 52 2.86 -5.72 -12.99
N SER A 53 3.12 -6.36 -14.12
CA SER A 53 3.75 -5.66 -15.25
C SER A 53 2.82 -4.59 -15.84
N TRP A 54 3.38 -3.60 -16.55
CA TRP A 54 2.59 -2.61 -17.30
C TRP A 54 1.58 -3.24 -18.26
N GLU A 55 1.98 -4.32 -18.92
CA GLU A 55 1.10 -5.08 -19.82
C GLU A 55 -0.10 -5.67 -19.06
N LYS A 56 0.16 -6.29 -17.90
CA LYS A 56 -0.91 -6.87 -17.07
C LYS A 56 -1.85 -5.80 -16.56
N GLU A 57 -1.31 -4.67 -16.11
CA GLU A 57 -2.09 -3.54 -15.65
C GLU A 57 -2.97 -2.96 -16.77
N ARG A 58 -2.40 -2.72 -17.95
CA ARG A 58 -3.14 -2.25 -19.13
C ARG A 58 -4.26 -3.21 -19.52
N GLN A 59 -3.99 -4.51 -19.49
CA GLN A 59 -4.99 -5.55 -19.79
C GLN A 59 -6.20 -5.44 -18.85
N ILE A 60 -5.95 -5.25 -17.55
CA ILE A 60 -7.01 -5.11 -16.53
C ILE A 60 -7.77 -3.79 -16.70
N CYS A 61 -7.06 -2.66 -16.85
CA CYS A 61 -7.70 -1.35 -17.07
C CYS A 61 -8.60 -1.37 -18.31
N ASN A 62 -8.13 -1.93 -19.43
CA ASN A 62 -8.92 -2.03 -20.66
C ASN A 62 -10.16 -2.93 -20.49
N TYR A 63 -10.02 -4.06 -19.79
CA TYR A 63 -11.14 -4.98 -19.55
C TYR A 63 -12.27 -4.31 -18.77
N TYR A 64 -11.94 -3.64 -17.67
CA TYR A 64 -12.94 -2.95 -16.84
C TYR A 64 -13.29 -1.53 -17.30
N ARG A 65 -12.61 -1.03 -18.34
CA ARG A 65 -12.70 0.36 -18.83
C ARG A 65 -12.36 1.39 -17.75
N TRP A 66 -11.39 1.09 -16.90
CA TRP A 66 -10.87 2.04 -15.90
C TRP A 66 -9.85 2.99 -16.53
N SER A 67 -9.78 4.22 -16.02
CA SER A 67 -8.67 5.12 -16.34
C SER A 67 -7.37 4.58 -15.75
N THR A 68 -6.27 4.68 -16.50
CA THR A 68 -4.93 4.54 -15.93
C THR A 68 -4.62 5.78 -15.08
N TYR A 69 -4.16 5.59 -13.84
CA TYR A 69 -3.86 6.68 -12.90
C TYR A 69 -2.47 7.33 -13.13
N TYR A 70 -1.78 6.94 -14.21
CA TYR A 70 -0.52 7.52 -14.68
C TYR A 70 -0.73 8.15 -16.06
N PRO A 71 -0.03 9.26 -16.36
CA PRO A 71 0.01 9.78 -17.72
C PRO A 71 0.63 8.70 -18.63
N ILE A 72 -0.08 8.36 -19.69
CA ILE A 72 0.42 7.43 -20.72
C ILE A 72 1.47 8.20 -21.53
N ASP A 73 2.73 8.13 -21.10
CA ASP A 73 3.86 8.41 -21.98
C ASP A 73 4.36 7.07 -22.54
N GLU A 74 4.19 6.87 -23.85
CA GLU A 74 4.48 5.61 -24.54
C GLU A 74 5.98 5.22 -24.52
N ARG A 75 6.86 6.09 -24.02
CA ARG A 75 8.32 5.95 -24.15
C ARG A 75 9.03 5.26 -22.97
N GLU A 76 8.36 5.03 -21.84
CA GLU A 76 8.95 4.33 -20.70
C GLU A 76 8.18 3.06 -20.35
N LEU A 77 8.20 2.09 -21.26
CA LEU A 77 7.98 0.69 -20.90
C LEU A 77 9.23 0.17 -20.18
N SER A 78 9.45 0.64 -18.95
CA SER A 78 10.57 0.19 -18.13
C SER A 78 10.37 -1.28 -17.75
N VAL A 79 11.43 -2.06 -17.82
CA VAL A 79 11.51 -3.51 -17.51
C VAL A 79 11.45 -3.75 -15.99
N PHE A 80 11.02 -2.77 -15.21
CA PHE A 80 10.77 -2.92 -13.79
C PHE A 80 9.39 -3.57 -13.59
N PRO A 81 9.20 -4.34 -12.50
CA PRO A 81 7.86 -4.71 -12.05
C PRO A 81 6.97 -3.45 -12.06
N GLY A 82 5.80 -3.51 -12.70
CA GLY A 82 4.95 -2.33 -12.87
C GLY A 82 4.46 -1.77 -11.53
N LYS A 83 3.86 -0.57 -11.59
CA LYS A 83 3.65 0.31 -10.43
C LYS A 83 2.65 -0.21 -9.38
N LEU A 84 2.06 -1.39 -9.58
CA LEU A 84 1.18 -2.04 -8.61
C LEU A 84 1.86 -3.28 -8.00
N THR A 85 1.93 -3.29 -6.68
CA THR A 85 2.29 -4.46 -5.89
C THR A 85 1.21 -4.75 -4.86
N SER A 86 1.09 -6.00 -4.44
CA SER A 86 0.32 -6.34 -3.24
C SER A 86 1.03 -5.76 -2.01
N VAL A 87 0.27 -5.15 -1.09
CA VAL A 87 0.83 -4.73 0.20
C VAL A 87 1.43 -5.92 0.96
N ASN A 88 0.90 -7.13 0.81
CA ASN A 88 1.51 -8.32 1.41
C ASN A 88 2.91 -8.61 0.84
N GLY A 89 3.15 -8.28 -0.44
CA GLY A 89 4.47 -8.38 -1.06
C GLY A 89 5.51 -7.42 -0.47
N LEU A 90 5.07 -6.36 0.22
CA LEU A 90 5.95 -5.43 0.94
C LEU A 90 6.17 -5.83 2.40
N LYS A 91 5.45 -6.84 2.92
CA LYS A 91 5.60 -7.26 4.32
C LYS A 91 7.04 -7.74 4.55
N ASP A 92 7.58 -7.45 5.73
CA ASP A 92 8.95 -7.76 6.14
C ASP A 92 10.07 -7.06 5.33
N PHE A 93 9.73 -6.14 4.41
CA PHE A 93 10.74 -5.27 3.80
C PHE A 93 11.44 -4.47 4.89
N SER A 94 12.77 -4.36 4.77
CA SER A 94 13.55 -3.48 5.62
C SER A 94 13.32 -2.03 5.19
N LEU A 95 13.07 -1.15 6.16
CA LEU A 95 13.12 0.29 5.94
C LEU A 95 14.49 0.82 6.37
N GLN A 96 15.06 1.65 5.51
CA GLN A 96 16.31 2.36 5.73
C GLN A 96 16.04 3.85 5.75
N ALA A 97 16.56 4.51 6.77
CA ALA A 97 16.76 5.94 6.81
C ALA A 97 17.94 6.32 5.90
N THR A 98 18.22 7.60 5.77
CA THR A 98 19.40 8.09 5.04
C THR A 98 20.73 7.72 5.72
N ASP A 99 20.69 7.36 7.00
CA ASP A 99 21.83 7.13 7.88
C ASP A 99 21.82 5.76 8.59
N GLY A 100 20.83 4.89 8.34
CA GLY A 100 20.84 3.52 8.89
C GLY A 100 19.51 2.78 8.83
N GLU A 101 19.49 1.53 9.32
CA GLU A 101 18.29 0.69 9.36
C GLU A 101 17.27 1.25 10.35
N ILE A 102 16.01 1.34 9.93
CA ILE A 102 14.88 1.73 10.78
C ILE A 102 14.20 0.48 11.35
N GLY A 103 14.00 -0.56 10.54
CA GLY A 103 13.24 -1.72 10.98
C GLY A 103 12.53 -2.41 9.83
N LYS A 104 11.40 -3.06 10.13
CA LYS A 104 10.64 -3.83 9.14
C LYS A 104 9.17 -3.43 9.07
N ILE A 105 8.59 -3.48 7.87
CA ILE A 105 7.15 -3.30 7.68
C ILE A 105 6.41 -4.50 8.27
N ILE A 106 5.52 -4.24 9.23
CA ILE A 106 4.70 -5.26 9.88
C ILE A 106 3.21 -5.13 9.57
N ASN A 107 2.75 -3.93 9.20
CA ASN A 107 1.34 -3.67 8.90
C ASN A 107 1.16 -2.39 8.07
N TYR A 108 -0.09 -2.08 7.71
CA TYR A 108 -0.48 -0.94 6.88
C TYR A 108 -1.71 -0.24 7.46
N ILE A 109 -1.80 1.08 7.26
CA ILE A 109 -2.98 1.88 7.57
C ILE A 109 -3.55 2.41 6.26
N ILE A 110 -4.86 2.19 6.07
CA ILE A 110 -5.58 2.55 4.85
C ILE A 110 -6.56 3.68 5.19
N ASP A 111 -6.67 4.65 4.29
CA ASP A 111 -7.72 5.67 4.29
C ASP A 111 -9.01 5.07 3.75
N ASP A 112 -10.07 5.03 4.56
CA ASP A 112 -11.35 4.41 4.22
C ASP A 112 -12.19 5.23 3.24
N ALA A 113 -11.84 6.50 2.98
CA ALA A 113 -12.53 7.34 2.02
C ALA A 113 -12.12 7.04 0.57
N ASN A 114 -10.83 6.77 0.32
CA ASN A 114 -10.29 6.54 -1.03
C ASN A 114 -9.50 5.24 -1.18
N TRP A 115 -9.39 4.44 -0.11
CA TRP A 115 -8.73 3.15 -0.08
C TRP A 115 -7.22 3.19 -0.39
N SER A 116 -6.57 4.33 -0.17
CA SER A 116 -5.11 4.46 -0.32
C SER A 116 -4.37 4.03 0.95
N VAL A 117 -3.20 3.42 0.78
CA VAL A 117 -2.29 3.14 1.91
C VAL A 117 -1.66 4.46 2.36
N ARG A 118 -2.01 4.91 3.56
CA ARG A 118 -1.50 6.16 4.14
C ARG A 118 -0.20 5.96 4.89
N TYR A 119 -0.10 4.87 5.63
CA TYR A 119 1.06 4.60 6.48
C TYR A 119 1.50 3.15 6.42
N LEU A 120 2.81 2.96 6.43
CA LEU A 120 3.50 1.72 6.78
C LEU A 120 3.67 1.71 8.29
N VAL A 121 3.26 0.62 8.95
CA VAL A 121 3.56 0.38 10.36
C VAL A 121 4.90 -0.35 10.42
N VAL A 122 5.89 0.29 11.04
CA VAL A 122 7.26 -0.21 11.09
C VAL A 122 7.59 -0.65 12.50
N ASP A 123 8.05 -1.88 12.64
CA ASP A 123 8.63 -2.40 13.87
C ASP A 123 10.11 -2.03 13.94
N THR A 124 10.50 -1.31 15.00
CA THR A 124 11.86 -0.83 15.25
C THR A 124 12.56 -1.60 16.39
N SER A 125 12.02 -2.77 16.77
CA SER A 125 12.47 -3.62 17.87
C SER A 125 13.96 -3.93 17.92
N LYS A 126 14.67 -3.91 16.79
CA LYS A 126 16.12 -4.14 16.75
C LYS A 126 16.96 -3.05 17.43
N TRP A 127 16.47 -1.82 17.57
CA TRP A 127 17.27 -0.72 18.11
C TRP A 127 16.50 0.31 18.93
N LEU A 128 15.18 0.41 18.79
CA LEU A 128 14.36 1.42 19.47
C LEU A 128 13.30 0.75 20.39
N ALA A 129 13.77 -0.22 21.19
CA ALA A 129 13.02 -0.87 22.27
C ALA A 129 11.61 -1.40 21.92
N GLY A 130 11.34 -1.72 20.64
CA GLY A 130 10.06 -2.26 20.20
C GLY A 130 9.00 -1.22 19.86
N LYS A 131 9.35 0.07 19.86
CA LYS A 131 8.47 1.15 19.43
C LYS A 131 7.96 0.89 18.00
N LYS A 132 6.68 1.12 17.77
CA LYS A 132 6.12 1.10 16.42
C LYS A 132 5.99 2.53 15.91
N VAL A 133 6.33 2.75 14.65
CA VAL A 133 6.26 4.08 14.03
C VAL A 133 5.49 4.01 12.73
N LEU A 134 4.88 5.15 12.36
CA LEU A 134 4.19 5.30 11.08
C LEU A 134 5.06 6.07 10.10
N ILE A 135 5.22 5.49 8.91
CA ILE A 135 5.97 6.10 7.82
C ILE A 135 5.06 6.17 6.59
N SER A 136 4.89 7.36 6.01
CA SER A 136 4.12 7.46 4.78
C SER A 136 4.88 6.82 3.61
N PRO A 137 4.24 5.99 2.76
CA PRO A 137 4.84 5.51 1.52
C PRO A 137 5.32 6.64 0.60
N MET A 138 4.74 7.84 0.72
CA MET A 138 5.12 9.03 -0.07
C MET A 138 6.49 9.61 0.32
N TRP A 139 7.07 9.18 1.45
CA TRP A 139 8.38 9.65 1.88
C TRP A 139 9.52 8.75 1.39
N HIS A 140 9.26 7.78 0.51
CA HIS A 140 10.30 6.94 -0.07
C HIS A 140 11.20 7.72 -1.04
N LYS A 141 12.48 7.35 -1.08
CA LYS A 141 13.44 7.74 -2.13
C LYS A 141 13.60 6.67 -3.19
N SER A 142 13.62 5.41 -2.76
CA SER A 142 13.81 4.27 -3.67
C SER A 142 13.31 2.98 -3.03
N ILE A 143 13.02 2.00 -3.90
CA ILE A 143 12.67 0.64 -3.51
C ILE A 143 13.64 -0.30 -4.21
N ASN A 144 14.34 -1.12 -3.44
CA ASN A 144 15.14 -2.23 -3.95
C ASN A 144 14.39 -3.54 -3.70
N TRP A 145 13.85 -4.09 -4.79
CA TRP A 145 13.07 -5.32 -4.76
C TRP A 145 13.91 -6.57 -4.50
N GLN A 146 15.16 -6.60 -4.97
CA GLN A 146 16.05 -7.75 -4.80
C GLN A 146 16.42 -7.91 -3.32
N ASP A 147 16.77 -6.80 -2.67
CA ASP A 147 17.16 -6.78 -1.26
C ASP A 147 15.98 -6.64 -0.30
N ARG A 148 14.75 -6.55 -0.83
CA ARG A 148 13.52 -6.30 -0.07
C ARG A 148 13.66 -5.11 0.88
N MET A 149 14.03 -3.97 0.31
CA MET A 149 14.43 -2.78 1.06
C MET A 149 13.78 -1.51 0.50
N ILE A 150 13.32 -0.62 1.37
CA ILE A 150 12.81 0.71 1.02
C ILE A 150 13.67 1.76 1.73
N VAL A 151 14.20 2.72 0.97
CA VAL A 151 14.91 3.88 1.52
C VAL A 151 13.94 5.04 1.63
N VAL A 152 13.89 5.69 2.79
CA VAL A 152 13.03 6.87 3.04
C VAL A 152 13.84 8.15 3.20
N ASP A 153 13.21 9.27 2.89
CA ASP A 153 13.78 10.61 3.07
C ASP A 153 13.61 11.11 4.51
N LEU A 154 14.17 10.34 5.45
CA LEU A 154 14.21 10.59 6.90
C LEU A 154 15.54 10.06 7.45
N ASN A 155 16.01 10.62 8.57
CA ASN A 155 17.15 10.09 9.33
C ASN A 155 16.69 9.33 10.59
N GLN A 156 17.58 8.55 11.21
CA GLN A 156 17.26 7.74 12.40
C GLN A 156 16.82 8.60 13.60
N ASP A 157 17.44 9.77 13.80
CA ASP A 157 17.08 10.71 14.88
C ASP A 157 15.61 11.19 14.78
N GLN A 158 15.14 11.47 13.56
CA GLN A 158 13.74 11.80 13.29
C GLN A 158 12.82 10.62 13.64
N ILE A 159 13.22 9.37 13.37
CA ILE A 159 12.41 8.20 13.72
C ILE A 159 12.39 7.98 15.24
N GLU A 160 13.54 8.07 15.89
CA GLU A 160 13.68 7.91 17.33
C GLU A 160 12.76 8.87 18.10
N LYS A 161 12.75 10.15 17.70
CA LYS A 161 11.96 11.20 18.35
C LYS A 161 10.49 11.29 17.90
N SER A 162 10.06 10.43 16.97
CA SER A 162 8.70 10.46 16.46
C SER A 162 7.65 10.08 17.52
N PRO A 163 6.38 10.46 17.34
CA PRO A 163 5.30 9.87 18.13
C PRO A 163 5.27 8.34 17.97
N GLU A 164 5.05 7.62 19.08
CA GLU A 164 4.80 6.17 19.01
C GLU A 164 3.40 5.89 18.47
N TYR A 165 3.30 4.87 17.62
CA TYR A 165 2.03 4.38 17.14
C TYR A 165 1.45 3.31 18.06
N ASP A 166 0.35 3.64 18.73
CA ASP A 166 -0.47 2.70 19.49
C ASP A 166 -1.64 2.18 18.63
N ALA A 167 -1.57 0.90 18.25
CA ALA A 167 -2.62 0.27 17.46
C ALA A 167 -3.91 -0.04 18.26
N SER A 168 -3.90 0.11 19.59
CA SER A 168 -5.08 -0.07 20.44
C SER A 168 -5.92 1.21 20.58
N ALA A 169 -5.36 2.35 20.21
CA ALA A 169 -6.02 3.65 20.24
C ALA A 169 -6.53 4.04 18.84
N PRO A 170 -7.66 4.76 18.74
CA PRO A 170 -8.11 5.33 17.48
C PRO A 170 -7.09 6.35 16.97
N MET A 171 -6.83 6.34 15.66
CA MET A 171 -5.96 7.33 15.04
C MET A 171 -6.69 8.67 14.92
N GLU A 172 -6.39 9.60 15.82
CA GLU A 172 -6.98 10.94 15.79
C GLU A 172 -6.24 11.86 14.81
N ARG A 173 -6.97 12.81 14.22
CA ARG A 173 -6.39 13.82 13.32
C ARG A 173 -5.27 14.63 13.98
N VAL A 174 -5.36 14.86 15.29
CA VAL A 174 -4.32 15.56 16.06
C VAL A 174 -3.00 14.78 16.07
N TYR A 175 -3.06 13.45 16.17
CA TYR A 175 -1.88 12.59 16.07
C TYR A 175 -1.23 12.73 14.68
N GLU A 176 -2.01 12.67 13.60
CA GLU A 176 -1.49 12.87 12.24
C GLU A 176 -0.84 14.26 12.06
N ILE A 177 -1.48 15.33 12.56
CA ILE A 177 -0.90 16.69 12.49
C ILE A 177 0.46 16.73 13.19
N ASN A 178 0.55 16.15 14.39
CA ASN A 178 1.80 16.11 15.15
C ASN A 178 2.87 15.27 14.45
N LEU A 179 2.49 14.14 13.84
CA LEU A 179 3.37 13.28 13.07
C LEU A 179 3.99 14.03 11.87
N TYR A 180 3.15 14.70 11.07
CA TYR A 180 3.63 15.47 9.90
C TYR A 180 4.49 16.66 10.32
N LYS A 181 4.08 17.38 11.38
CA LYS A 181 4.87 18.48 11.95
C LYS A 181 6.24 18.00 12.43
N HIS A 182 6.29 16.86 13.11
CA HIS A 182 7.53 16.25 13.60
C HIS A 182 8.50 15.93 12.45
N TYR A 183 7.99 15.27 11.41
CA TYR A 183 8.82 14.91 10.26
C TYR A 183 9.10 16.07 9.28
N GLY A 184 8.42 17.22 9.44
CA GLY A 184 8.55 18.36 8.54
C GLY A 184 8.09 18.05 7.12
N LYS A 185 7.12 17.14 6.95
CA LYS A 185 6.59 16.72 5.64
C LYS A 185 5.29 17.44 5.33
N PRO A 186 4.97 17.71 4.04
CA PRO A 186 3.70 18.33 3.66
C PRO A 186 2.53 17.39 3.96
N HIS A 187 1.40 17.95 4.38
CA HIS A 187 0.15 17.20 4.55
C HIS A 187 -0.35 16.65 3.21
N TYR A 188 -1.02 15.50 3.25
CA TYR A 188 -1.66 14.91 2.07
C TYR A 188 -3.09 15.41 1.85
N TRP A 189 -3.62 16.22 2.78
CA TRP A 189 -4.99 16.74 2.83
C TRP A 189 -5.00 18.27 2.76
#